data_AF-A0A955GZ63-F1
#
_entry.id   AF-A0A955GZ63-F1
#
_cell.length_a   1.000
_cell.length_b   1.000
_cell.length_c   1.000
_cell.angle_alpha   90.00
_cell.angle_beta   90.00
_cell.angle_gamma   90.00
#
_symmetry.space_group_name_H-M   'P 1'
#
loop_
_entity.id
_entity.type
_entity.pdbx_description
1 polymer ?
#
loop_
_entity_poly.entity_id
_entity_poly.type
_entity_poly.pdbx_seq_one_letter_code
_entity_poly.pdbx_strand_id
1 'polypeptide(L)'
;MSEPTTKNSPQTEAFLRAFRALVVAGLIVFAAFWVYQNATKDDSTHPFKLGLDLAGGSHLVYEADVSSINPTEVPQLMGVLRDVIERRVNSFGVSEPIVQVESSSFVTDNKIERLVVELPGVTDVSMAVAEIGKTPLLEFKLYDADKAAKQDQLRNLESLKENSSSSGASISNVSIDGEAIDESIMDEAPFSDTGLTGRYFKSAEAMLPQNNRGSGFSTSPYLNIVFNDEGGKLFEEITKAHVGEQLGIFLDGQLLSSPRINEAISGGRAVITGDFTREEVKDLAQNLNFGALPVPIELQSTQTVGASLGAEVLGKGVQAGMYGFALVLVFMILWYRLPGLVAGLALVSYITVMLAFFQLVPVTLTAAGLAGFILSLGMAVDANVLVFERMKEEFRNGASSREASKVGFSRAWSAIRDGNITSLLSAIILFWFGSSMVKGFALVFGMGVVMSMFSALIITRTFLILLPDIKKADGGIFAILLGSGLGQNLLKGKTNSDINSV
;
A
#
# COMPACT_ATOMS: atom_id res chain seq x y z
N MET A 1 -16.15 46.81 -18.74
CA MET A 1 -14.77 47.22 -18.38
C MET A 1 -13.90 45.99 -18.56
N SER A 2 -13.38 45.79 -19.77
CA SER A 2 -12.58 44.61 -20.13
C SER A 2 -11.11 44.92 -19.88
N GLU A 3 -10.50 44.21 -18.93
CA GLU A 3 -9.06 44.31 -18.66
C GLU A 3 -8.25 44.02 -19.93
N PRO A 4 -7.19 44.79 -20.21
CA PRO A 4 -6.27 44.47 -21.29
C PRO A 4 -5.41 43.30 -20.82
N THR A 5 -5.64 42.11 -21.39
CA THR A 5 -4.72 40.99 -21.25
C THR A 5 -3.39 41.37 -21.92
N THR A 6 -2.39 41.67 -21.10
CA THR A 6 -1.02 41.93 -21.54
C THR A 6 -0.48 40.67 -22.22
N LYS A 7 -0.52 40.64 -23.57
CA LYS A 7 0.14 39.59 -24.35
C LYS A 7 1.65 39.69 -24.12
N ASN A 8 2.23 38.64 -23.55
CA ASN A 8 3.68 38.51 -23.37
C ASN A 8 4.43 38.68 -24.69
N SER A 9 5.68 39.16 -24.62
CA SER A 9 6.54 39.26 -25.80
C SER A 9 6.81 37.86 -26.41
N PRO A 10 7.03 37.74 -27.73
CA PRO A 10 7.32 36.45 -28.38
C PRO A 10 8.54 35.72 -27.77
N GLN A 11 9.53 36.48 -27.29
CA GLN A 11 10.70 35.95 -26.59
C GLN A 11 10.33 35.41 -25.20
N THR A 12 9.49 36.12 -24.45
CA THR A 12 8.98 35.67 -23.15
C THR A 12 8.16 34.38 -23.29
N GLU A 13 7.30 34.27 -24.30
CA GLU A 13 6.54 33.05 -24.58
C GLU A 13 7.44 31.87 -24.99
N ALA A 14 8.51 32.11 -25.77
CA ALA A 14 9.50 31.09 -26.08
C ALA A 14 10.24 30.60 -24.83
N PHE A 15 10.70 31.52 -23.99
CA PHE A 15 11.36 31.21 -22.72
C PHE A 15 10.45 30.39 -21.78
N LEU A 16 9.21 30.83 -21.57
CA LEU A 16 8.25 30.13 -20.70
C LEU A 16 7.97 28.70 -21.16
N ARG A 17 7.93 28.44 -22.47
CA ARG A 17 7.74 27.09 -23.02
C ARG A 17 8.97 26.21 -22.77
N ALA A 18 10.16 26.73 -23.06
CA ALA A 18 11.41 26.00 -22.80
C ALA A 18 11.58 25.69 -21.31
N PHE A 19 11.27 26.67 -20.44
CA PHE A 19 11.30 26.49 -18.99
C PHE A 19 10.33 25.39 -18.53
N ARG A 20 9.07 25.41 -19.00
CA ARG A 20 8.09 24.36 -18.67
C ARG A 20 8.56 22.97 -19.12
N ALA A 21 9.10 22.86 -20.34
CA ALA A 21 9.63 21.60 -20.84
C ALA A 21 10.82 21.10 -20.01
N LEU A 22 11.72 21.99 -19.60
CA LEU A 22 12.85 21.66 -18.72
C LEU A 22 12.39 21.21 -17.34
N VAL A 23 11.40 21.88 -16.75
CA VAL A 23 10.82 21.47 -15.45
C VAL A 23 10.19 20.08 -15.56
N VAL A 24 9.38 19.83 -16.59
CA VAL A 24 8.76 18.52 -16.82
C VAL A 24 9.82 17.44 -17.02
N ALA A 25 10.83 17.69 -17.86
CA ALA A 25 11.94 16.75 -18.06
C ALA A 25 12.73 16.50 -16.78
N GLY A 26 13.02 17.54 -15.99
CA GLY A 26 13.71 17.43 -14.70
C GLY A 26 12.92 16.59 -13.69
N LEU A 27 11.61 16.78 -13.60
CA LEU A 27 10.74 15.96 -12.76
C LEU A 27 10.72 14.48 -13.19
N ILE A 28 10.70 14.21 -14.49
CA ILE A 28 10.75 12.83 -15.01
C ILE A 28 12.09 12.17 -14.68
N VAL A 29 13.21 12.89 -14.86
CA VAL A 29 14.54 12.38 -14.52
C VAL A 29 14.67 12.14 -13.01
N PHE A 30 14.14 13.04 -12.18
CA PHE A 30 14.08 12.86 -10.74
C PHE A 30 13.27 11.62 -10.36
N ALA A 31 12.08 11.43 -10.95
CA ALA A 31 11.25 10.26 -10.72
C ALA A 31 11.95 8.96 -11.18
N ALA A 32 12.64 8.98 -12.32
CA ALA A 32 13.41 7.83 -12.79
C ALA A 32 14.56 7.49 -11.83
N PHE A 33 15.26 8.49 -11.32
CA PHE A 33 16.31 8.31 -10.33
C PHE A 33 15.77 7.75 -9.01
N TRP A 34 14.62 8.25 -8.54
CA TRP A 34 13.93 7.74 -7.36
C TRP A 34 13.57 6.26 -7.52
N VAL A 35 12.93 5.91 -8.64
CA VAL A 35 12.54 4.52 -8.96
C VAL A 35 13.76 3.62 -8.99
N TYR A 36 14.83 4.04 -9.67
CA TYR A 36 16.06 3.27 -9.78
C TYR A 36 16.72 3.03 -8.42
N GLN A 37 16.83 4.08 -7.57
CA GLN A 37 17.43 3.98 -6.24
C GLN A 37 16.67 2.98 -5.36
N ASN A 38 15.35 3.06 -5.34
CA ASN A 38 14.52 2.17 -4.51
C ASN A 38 14.39 0.76 -5.08
N ALA A 39 14.58 0.58 -6.38
CA ALA A 39 14.52 -0.74 -7.01
C ALA A 39 15.83 -1.54 -6.91
N THR A 40 16.97 -0.88 -6.63
CA THR A 40 18.30 -1.52 -6.67
C THR A 40 19.01 -1.63 -5.32
N LYS A 41 18.55 -0.91 -4.30
CA LYS A 41 19.10 -1.00 -2.94
C LYS A 41 18.31 -2.02 -2.12
N ASP A 42 19.02 -2.93 -1.46
CA ASP A 42 18.40 -3.94 -0.58
C ASP A 42 17.73 -3.33 0.66
N ASP A 43 18.25 -2.20 1.16
CA ASP A 43 17.70 -1.45 2.31
C ASP A 43 16.85 -0.23 1.85
N SER A 44 15.97 -0.45 0.88
CA SER A 44 15.12 0.61 0.35
C SER A 44 13.99 0.95 1.33
N THR A 45 13.69 2.24 1.50
CA THR A 45 12.55 2.69 2.32
C THR A 45 11.20 2.50 1.62
N HIS A 46 11.22 2.30 0.30
CA HIS A 46 10.03 2.19 -0.56
C HIS A 46 10.19 1.08 -1.62
N PRO A 47 10.30 -0.19 -1.21
CA PRO A 47 10.37 -1.32 -2.14
C PRO A 47 9.03 -1.52 -2.86
N PHE A 48 9.07 -2.24 -3.99
CA PHE A 48 7.83 -2.72 -4.61
C PHE A 48 7.20 -3.81 -3.72
N LYS A 49 5.97 -3.59 -3.29
CA LYS A 49 5.20 -4.62 -2.58
C LYS A 49 4.64 -5.61 -3.59
N LEU A 50 5.09 -6.86 -3.54
CA LEU A 50 4.62 -7.91 -4.45
C LEU A 50 3.45 -8.66 -3.83
N GLY A 51 2.43 -8.94 -4.64
CA GLY A 51 1.31 -9.78 -4.26
C GLY A 51 1.71 -11.24 -4.15
N LEU A 52 0.87 -12.02 -3.47
CA LEU A 52 1.06 -13.44 -3.22
C LEU A 52 1.32 -14.26 -4.51
N ASP A 53 0.66 -13.89 -5.60
CA ASP A 53 0.79 -14.56 -6.89
C ASP A 53 2.14 -14.31 -7.58
N LEU A 54 2.90 -13.31 -7.14
CA LEU A 54 4.26 -12.99 -7.61
C LEU A 54 5.35 -13.38 -6.62
N ALA A 55 5.12 -13.17 -5.31
CA ALA A 55 6.06 -13.52 -4.24
C ALA A 55 5.99 -15.00 -3.83
N GLY A 56 4.86 -15.66 -4.09
CA GLY A 56 4.52 -16.97 -3.52
C GLY A 56 4.05 -16.89 -2.07
N GLY A 57 3.43 -17.95 -1.58
CA GLY A 57 2.91 -18.08 -0.21
C GLY A 57 1.55 -18.79 -0.13
N SER A 58 0.75 -18.46 0.88
CA SER A 58 -0.58 -19.03 1.12
C SER A 58 -1.69 -17.98 1.18
N HIS A 59 -2.85 -18.32 0.63
CA HIS A 59 -4.12 -17.57 0.71
C HIS A 59 -5.13 -18.43 1.47
N LEU A 60 -5.69 -17.90 2.54
CA LEU A 60 -6.62 -18.59 3.43
C LEU A 60 -7.89 -17.75 3.53
N VAL A 61 -9.04 -18.38 3.32
CA VAL A 61 -10.35 -17.74 3.49
C VAL A 61 -11.06 -18.41 4.65
N TYR A 62 -11.29 -17.64 5.70
CA TYR A 62 -12.05 -18.04 6.87
C TYR A 62 -13.45 -17.45 6.82
N GLU A 63 -14.44 -18.19 7.31
CA GLU A 63 -15.79 -17.72 7.56
C GLU A 63 -15.99 -17.58 9.07
N ALA A 64 -16.49 -16.42 9.50
CA ALA A 64 -16.72 -16.13 10.91
C ALA A 64 -18.18 -16.45 11.29
N ASP A 65 -18.36 -17.26 12.33
CA ASP A 65 -19.69 -17.53 12.90
C ASP A 65 -20.13 -16.35 13.78
N VAL A 66 -20.99 -15.51 13.20
CA VAL A 66 -21.56 -14.33 13.86
C VAL A 66 -22.99 -14.57 14.37
N SER A 67 -23.47 -15.81 14.37
CA SER A 67 -24.87 -16.15 14.70
C SER A 67 -25.29 -15.78 16.13
N SER A 68 -24.33 -15.75 17.06
CA SER A 68 -24.54 -15.42 18.48
C SER A 68 -24.27 -13.95 18.84
N ILE A 69 -23.95 -13.12 17.84
CA ILE A 69 -23.43 -11.75 18.02
C ILE A 69 -24.48 -10.73 17.58
N ASN A 70 -24.55 -9.59 18.28
CA ASN A 70 -25.41 -8.48 17.85
C ASN A 70 -24.94 -7.95 16.48
N PRO A 71 -25.79 -7.86 15.44
CA PRO A 71 -25.41 -7.39 14.11
C PRO A 71 -24.75 -6.00 14.08
N THR A 72 -25.01 -5.17 15.09
CA THR A 72 -24.44 -3.82 15.22
C THR A 72 -22.97 -3.84 15.65
N GLU A 73 -22.52 -4.92 16.28
CA GLU A 73 -21.17 -5.11 16.82
C GLU A 73 -20.26 -5.92 15.87
N VAL A 74 -20.86 -6.62 14.91
CA VAL A 74 -20.15 -7.47 13.94
C VAL A 74 -19.02 -6.74 13.20
N PRO A 75 -19.23 -5.55 12.60
CA PRO A 75 -18.15 -4.87 11.88
C PRO A 75 -16.94 -4.55 12.77
N GLN A 76 -17.20 -4.19 14.03
CA GLN A 76 -16.15 -3.89 14.99
C GLN A 76 -15.42 -5.15 15.45
N LEU A 77 -16.16 -6.23 15.74
CA LEU A 77 -15.57 -7.51 16.16
C LEU A 77 -14.75 -8.16 15.04
N MET A 78 -15.19 -8.06 13.79
CA MET A 78 -14.40 -8.50 12.64
C MET A 78 -13.11 -7.69 12.47
N GLY A 79 -13.14 -6.39 12.81
CA GLY A 79 -11.94 -5.54 12.86
C GLY A 79 -10.93 -6.01 13.92
N VAL A 80 -11.40 -6.32 15.13
CA VAL A 80 -10.55 -6.87 16.19
C VAL A 80 -9.98 -8.24 15.81
N LEU A 81 -10.82 -9.11 15.25
CA LEU A 81 -10.40 -10.42 14.76
C LEU A 81 -9.29 -10.28 13.69
N ARG A 82 -9.44 -9.36 12.73
CA ARG A 82 -8.40 -9.04 11.74
C ARG A 82 -7.09 -8.67 12.43
N ASP A 83 -7.11 -7.75 13.39
CA ASP A 83 -5.91 -7.25 14.07
C ASP A 83 -5.19 -8.34 14.87
N VAL A 84 -5.95 -9.26 15.50
CA VAL A 84 -5.41 -10.42 16.20
C VAL A 84 -4.71 -11.37 15.23
N ILE A 85 -5.37 -11.71 14.12
CA ILE A 85 -4.77 -12.60 13.11
C ILE A 85 -3.53 -11.97 12.49
N GLU A 86 -3.57 -10.67 12.15
CA GLU A 86 -2.43 -9.94 11.63
C GLU A 86 -1.24 -10.00 12.60
N ARG A 87 -1.47 -9.78 13.90
CA ARG A 87 -0.43 -9.84 14.94
C ARG A 87 0.20 -11.24 15.06
N ARG A 88 -0.59 -12.32 15.05
CA ARG A 88 -0.07 -13.69 15.16
C ARG A 88 0.76 -14.10 13.96
N VAL A 89 0.30 -13.68 12.80
CA VAL A 89 1.00 -13.96 11.57
C VAL A 89 2.34 -13.22 11.54
N ASN A 90 2.38 -11.98 12.05
CA ASN A 90 3.63 -11.24 12.25
C ASN A 90 4.57 -11.96 13.24
N SER A 91 4.05 -12.47 14.38
CA SER A 91 4.87 -13.22 15.35
C SER A 91 5.39 -14.55 14.80
N PHE A 92 4.69 -15.13 13.83
CA PHE A 92 5.12 -16.33 13.10
C PHE A 92 6.27 -16.04 12.11
N GLY A 93 6.73 -14.79 11.99
CA GLY A 93 7.84 -14.39 11.12
C GLY A 93 7.44 -14.13 9.68
N VAL A 94 6.12 -13.99 9.41
CA VAL A 94 5.64 -13.59 8.08
C VAL A 94 5.87 -12.10 7.92
N SER A 95 6.63 -11.74 6.89
CA SER A 95 6.85 -10.34 6.53
C SER A 95 5.67 -9.87 5.68
N GLU A 96 4.94 -8.86 6.16
CA GLU A 96 3.83 -8.19 5.46
C GLU A 96 2.59 -9.05 5.15
N PRO A 97 1.95 -9.69 6.15
CA PRO A 97 0.70 -10.38 5.92
C PRO A 97 -0.43 -9.41 5.57
N ILE A 98 -1.34 -9.83 4.71
CA ILE A 98 -2.52 -9.04 4.34
C ILE A 98 -3.74 -9.73 4.94
N VAL A 99 -4.36 -9.09 5.92
CA VAL A 99 -5.59 -9.57 6.54
C VAL A 99 -6.72 -8.62 6.21
N GLN A 100 -7.77 -9.12 5.55
CA GLN A 100 -8.91 -8.32 5.10
C GLN A 100 -10.22 -8.95 5.55
N VAL A 101 -11.15 -8.10 5.96
CA VAL A 101 -12.54 -8.50 6.22
C VAL A 101 -13.33 -8.35 4.93
N GLU A 102 -14.02 -9.40 4.52
CA GLU A 102 -14.95 -9.40 3.38
C GLU A 102 -16.36 -9.76 3.85
N SER A 103 -17.26 -8.79 3.83
CA SER A 103 -18.69 -9.04 4.06
C SER A 103 -19.37 -9.41 2.74
N SER A 104 -20.21 -10.44 2.74
CA SER A 104 -20.94 -10.84 1.54
C SER A 104 -21.89 -9.74 1.04
N SER A 105 -22.08 -9.74 -0.28
CA SER A 105 -22.73 -8.68 -1.07
C SER A 105 -24.10 -8.25 -0.53
N PHE A 106 -24.39 -6.94 -0.66
CA PHE A 106 -25.64 -6.25 -0.28
C PHE A 106 -26.94 -6.86 -0.88
N VAL A 107 -26.83 -7.81 -1.82
CA VAL A 107 -27.93 -8.39 -2.58
C VAL A 107 -28.51 -9.67 -1.94
N THR A 108 -27.79 -10.32 -1.03
CA THR A 108 -28.24 -11.55 -0.37
C THR A 108 -28.66 -11.30 1.08
N ASP A 109 -29.83 -11.80 1.48
CA ASP A 109 -30.34 -11.70 2.87
C ASP A 109 -29.41 -12.36 3.89
N ASN A 110 -28.59 -13.33 3.46
CA ASN A 110 -27.54 -13.93 4.28
C ASN A 110 -26.25 -13.13 4.15
N LYS A 111 -25.90 -12.39 5.20
CA LYS A 111 -24.57 -11.79 5.37
C LYS A 111 -23.61 -12.83 5.92
N ILE A 112 -22.67 -13.25 5.09
CA ILE A 112 -21.54 -14.10 5.45
C ILE A 112 -20.35 -13.17 5.64
N GLU A 113 -19.77 -13.17 6.83
CA GLU A 113 -18.55 -12.44 7.13
C GLU A 113 -17.34 -13.35 6.93
N ARG A 114 -16.41 -12.92 6.08
CA ARG A 114 -15.19 -13.65 5.78
C ARG A 114 -13.97 -12.88 6.24
N LEU A 115 -12.95 -13.62 6.64
CA LEU A 115 -11.62 -13.11 6.91
C LEU A 115 -10.65 -13.74 5.91
N VAL A 116 -10.10 -12.92 5.02
CA VAL A 116 -9.12 -13.31 4.02
C VAL A 116 -7.73 -13.03 4.59
N VAL A 117 -6.88 -14.05 4.65
CA VAL A 117 -5.51 -13.98 5.17
C VAL A 117 -4.55 -14.38 4.06
N GLU A 118 -3.67 -13.48 3.66
CA GLU A 118 -2.60 -13.73 2.70
C GLU A 118 -1.25 -13.70 3.42
N LEU A 119 -0.48 -14.77 3.21
CA LEU A 119 0.79 -15.05 3.88
C LEU A 119 1.90 -15.16 2.84
N PRO A 120 2.53 -14.04 2.43
CA PRO A 120 3.65 -14.06 1.50
C PRO A 120 4.80 -14.92 2.04
N GLY A 121 5.40 -15.74 1.18
CA GLY A 121 6.55 -16.61 1.53
C GLY A 121 6.21 -17.85 2.36
N VAL A 122 4.99 -17.97 2.90
CA VAL A 122 4.57 -19.15 3.69
C VAL A 122 3.95 -20.20 2.78
N THR A 123 4.65 -21.31 2.55
CA THR A 123 4.12 -22.41 1.73
C THR A 123 3.46 -23.53 2.55
N ASP A 124 3.76 -23.62 3.85
CA ASP A 124 3.14 -24.61 4.74
C ASP A 124 1.82 -24.07 5.30
N VAL A 125 0.74 -24.36 4.56
CA VAL A 125 -0.63 -24.01 4.93
C VAL A 125 -1.04 -24.65 6.25
N SER A 126 -0.63 -25.89 6.50
CA SER A 126 -1.08 -26.63 7.68
C SER A 126 -0.55 -26.00 8.97
N MET A 127 0.73 -25.61 8.98
CA MET A 127 1.30 -24.87 10.10
C MET A 127 0.65 -23.50 10.27
N ALA A 128 0.45 -22.76 9.17
CA ALA A 128 -0.19 -21.45 9.22
C ALA A 128 -1.64 -21.51 9.76
N VAL A 129 -2.42 -22.48 9.30
CA VAL A 129 -3.80 -22.71 9.76
C VAL A 129 -3.82 -23.10 11.23
N ALA A 130 -2.88 -23.94 11.67
CA ALA A 130 -2.77 -24.32 13.08
C ALA A 130 -2.46 -23.10 13.96
N GLU A 131 -1.58 -22.21 13.52
CA GLU A 131 -1.19 -21.00 14.28
C GLU A 131 -2.31 -19.96 14.32
N ILE A 132 -2.96 -19.71 13.18
CA ILE A 132 -4.10 -18.79 13.07
C ILE A 132 -5.30 -19.30 13.87
N GLY A 133 -5.53 -20.61 13.85
CA GLY A 133 -6.66 -21.26 14.54
C GLY A 133 -6.50 -21.40 16.06
N LYS A 134 -5.35 -21.03 16.65
CA LYS A 134 -5.19 -21.02 18.12
C LYS A 134 -6.14 -20.02 18.76
N THR A 135 -6.71 -20.33 19.91
CA THR A 135 -7.52 -19.36 20.66
C THR A 135 -6.64 -18.26 21.26
N PRO A 136 -7.08 -16.99 21.28
CA PRO A 136 -6.33 -15.90 21.93
C PRO A 136 -6.09 -16.20 23.40
N LEU A 137 -4.84 -16.01 23.84
CA LEU A 137 -4.46 -16.21 25.23
C LEU A 137 -4.23 -14.85 25.89
N LEU A 138 -5.19 -14.44 26.72
CA LEU A 138 -5.03 -13.33 27.64
C LEU A 138 -4.32 -13.82 28.91
N GLU A 139 -3.23 -13.16 29.31
CA GLU A 139 -2.45 -13.48 30.50
C GLU A 139 -2.19 -12.23 31.34
N PHE A 140 -2.19 -12.39 32.66
CA PHE A 140 -1.76 -11.36 33.59
C PHE A 140 -0.46 -11.82 34.22
N LYS A 141 0.63 -11.07 34.02
CA LYS A 141 1.97 -11.41 34.49
C LYS A 141 2.46 -10.35 35.45
N LEU A 142 3.13 -10.76 36.53
CA LEU A 142 3.65 -9.85 37.53
C LEU A 142 5.05 -9.38 37.13
N TYR A 143 5.39 -8.12 37.38
CA TYR A 143 6.72 -7.61 37.12
C TYR A 143 7.76 -8.27 38.03
N ASP A 144 8.80 -8.84 37.42
CA ASP A 144 9.86 -9.55 38.13
C ASP A 144 11.11 -8.67 38.21
N ALA A 145 11.29 -8.04 39.38
CA ALA A 145 12.40 -7.12 39.63
C ALA A 145 13.77 -7.82 39.56
N ASP A 146 13.84 -9.10 39.93
CA ASP A 146 15.09 -9.87 39.90
C ASP A 146 15.48 -10.21 38.45
N LYS A 147 14.50 -10.58 37.61
CA LYS A 147 14.73 -10.72 36.14
C LYS A 147 15.15 -9.40 35.52
N ALA A 148 14.49 -8.29 35.84
CA ALA A 148 14.86 -6.97 35.33
C ALA A 148 16.28 -6.57 35.74
N ALA A 149 16.65 -6.77 37.01
CA ALA A 149 18.00 -6.50 37.51
C ALA A 149 19.06 -7.35 36.80
N LYS A 150 18.77 -8.63 36.56
CA LYS A 150 19.64 -9.51 35.76
C LYS A 150 19.79 -8.99 34.32
N GLN A 151 18.69 -8.60 33.66
CA GLN A 151 18.75 -8.02 32.31
C GLN A 151 19.60 -6.75 32.24
N ASP A 152 19.45 -5.84 33.21
CA ASP A 152 20.27 -4.63 33.29
C ASP A 152 21.76 -4.95 33.50
N GLN A 153 22.07 -5.98 34.31
CA GLN A 153 23.43 -6.48 34.47
C GLN A 153 23.99 -7.04 33.15
N LEU A 154 23.21 -7.85 32.40
CA LEU A 154 23.60 -8.37 31.10
C LEU A 154 23.88 -7.25 30.08
N ARG A 155 22.98 -6.26 29.97
CA ARG A 155 23.13 -5.11 29.06
C ARG A 155 24.40 -4.31 29.35
N ASN A 156 24.65 -4.03 30.63
CA ASN A 156 25.89 -3.36 31.05
C ASN A 156 27.12 -4.18 30.66
N LEU A 157 27.05 -5.50 30.84
CA LEU A 157 28.12 -6.42 30.47
C LEU A 157 28.43 -6.43 28.96
N GLU A 158 27.38 -6.40 28.14
CA GLU A 158 27.48 -6.41 26.68
C GLU A 158 28.10 -5.12 26.17
N SER A 159 27.67 -3.98 26.71
CA SER A 159 28.29 -2.67 26.42
C SER A 159 29.78 -2.62 26.83
N LEU A 160 30.17 -3.34 27.89
CA LEU A 160 31.56 -3.45 28.31
C LEU A 160 32.38 -4.38 27.39
N LYS A 161 31.79 -5.47 26.90
CA LYS A 161 32.42 -6.34 25.88
C LYS A 161 32.66 -5.57 24.58
N GLU A 162 31.68 -4.81 24.10
CA GLU A 162 31.83 -3.97 22.89
C GLU A 162 32.96 -2.95 23.04
N ASN A 163 32.99 -2.23 24.16
CA ASN A 163 34.04 -1.24 24.44
C ASN A 163 35.43 -1.87 24.62
N SER A 164 35.53 -3.04 25.24
CA SER A 164 36.80 -3.76 25.45
C SER A 164 37.35 -4.34 24.14
N SER A 165 36.47 -4.74 23.23
CA SER A 165 36.82 -5.22 21.88
C SER A 165 37.55 -4.14 21.06
N SER A 166 37.17 -2.86 21.24
CA SER A 166 37.86 -1.71 20.63
C SER A 166 39.25 -1.45 21.22
N SER A 167 39.52 -1.96 22.42
CA SER A 167 40.76 -1.75 23.18
C SER A 167 41.75 -2.94 23.06
N GLY A 168 41.40 -3.98 22.30
CA GLY A 168 42.23 -5.19 22.12
C GLY A 168 42.21 -6.18 23.30
N ALA A 169 41.34 -5.97 24.30
CA ALA A 169 41.14 -6.89 25.42
C ALA A 169 39.89 -7.75 25.17
N SER A 170 40.05 -9.08 25.15
CA SER A 170 38.93 -10.01 24.98
C SER A 170 38.44 -10.51 26.34
N ILE A 171 37.17 -10.23 26.66
CA ILE A 171 36.50 -10.75 27.84
C ILE A 171 35.78 -12.04 27.44
N SER A 172 36.24 -13.17 27.95
CA SER A 172 35.61 -14.48 27.74
C SER A 172 35.17 -15.07 29.09
N ASN A 173 33.98 -15.67 29.14
CA ASN A 173 33.38 -16.33 30.30
C ASN A 173 33.05 -15.39 31.47
N VAL A 174 31.95 -14.66 31.36
CA VAL A 174 31.38 -13.96 32.52
C VAL A 174 30.25 -14.80 33.11
N SER A 175 30.32 -15.01 34.41
CA SER A 175 29.29 -15.70 35.21
C SER A 175 28.77 -14.73 36.25
N ILE A 176 27.46 -14.74 36.49
CA ILE A 176 26.83 -14.07 37.64
C ILE A 176 26.57 -15.18 38.66
N ASP A 177 27.08 -15.02 39.88
CA ASP A 177 26.95 -16.00 40.98
C ASP A 177 27.37 -17.45 40.65
N GLY A 178 28.29 -17.63 39.69
CA GLY A 178 28.81 -18.94 39.29
C GLY A 178 27.95 -19.71 38.29
N GLU A 179 26.83 -19.15 37.85
CA GLU A 179 26.00 -19.70 36.77
C GLU A 179 26.37 -19.08 35.42
N ALA A 180 26.29 -19.91 34.36
CA ALA A 180 26.41 -19.44 33.00
C ALA A 180 25.23 -18.54 32.67
N ILE A 181 25.53 -17.38 32.06
CA ILE A 181 24.51 -16.40 31.69
C ILE A 181 23.70 -16.97 30.52
N ASP A 182 22.40 -17.17 30.72
CA ASP A 182 21.47 -17.49 29.64
C ASP A 182 21.14 -16.19 28.88
N GLU A 183 21.75 -16.01 27.71
CA GLU A 183 21.56 -14.83 26.86
C GLU A 183 20.12 -14.71 26.34
N SER A 184 19.31 -15.78 26.35
CA SER A 184 17.90 -15.74 25.92
C SER A 184 17.01 -14.88 26.82
N ILE A 185 17.46 -14.57 28.04
CA ILE A 185 16.75 -13.72 29.00
C ILE A 185 16.64 -12.27 28.49
N MET A 186 17.48 -11.85 27.52
CA MET A 186 17.45 -10.47 27.01
C MET A 186 16.21 -10.16 26.15
N ASP A 187 15.61 -11.18 25.53
CA ASP A 187 14.48 -11.01 24.59
C ASP A 187 13.12 -11.14 25.29
N GLU A 188 13.08 -11.61 26.54
CA GLU A 188 11.83 -11.76 27.30
C GLU A 188 11.47 -10.48 28.08
N ALA A 189 10.18 -10.12 28.12
CA ALA A 189 9.73 -9.06 29.02
C ALA A 189 9.95 -9.48 30.49
N PRO A 190 10.37 -8.58 31.40
CA PRO A 190 10.68 -8.90 32.80
C PRO A 190 9.41 -9.13 33.64
N PHE A 191 8.64 -10.14 33.26
CA PHE A 191 7.40 -10.52 33.91
C PHE A 191 7.37 -12.03 34.17
N SER A 192 6.73 -12.42 35.28
CA SER A 192 6.52 -13.79 35.71
C SER A 192 5.04 -14.16 35.66
N ASP A 193 4.73 -15.37 35.22
CA ASP A 193 3.34 -15.83 35.10
C ASP A 193 2.65 -15.94 36.46
N THR A 194 1.45 -15.37 36.56
CA THR A 194 0.63 -15.45 37.79
C THR A 194 -0.40 -16.59 37.76
N GLY A 195 -0.54 -17.28 36.62
CA GLY A 195 -1.61 -18.25 36.38
C GLY A 195 -3.00 -17.64 36.10
N LEU A 196 -3.17 -16.32 36.29
CA LEU A 196 -4.38 -15.61 35.92
C LEU A 196 -4.43 -15.38 34.40
N THR A 197 -5.40 -16.03 33.74
CA THR A 197 -5.58 -16.03 32.29
C THR A 197 -7.01 -15.62 31.89
N GLY A 198 -7.26 -15.43 30.59
CA GLY A 198 -8.56 -15.08 30.02
C GLY A 198 -9.72 -16.01 30.41
N ARG A 199 -9.45 -17.25 30.83
CA ARG A 199 -10.48 -18.18 31.36
C ARG A 199 -11.19 -17.62 32.59
N TYR A 200 -10.51 -16.75 33.33
CA TYR A 200 -11.00 -16.12 34.55
C TYR A 200 -11.64 -14.76 34.28
N PHE A 201 -11.51 -14.25 33.06
CA PHE A 201 -11.99 -12.95 32.64
C PHE A 201 -13.45 -13.02 32.18
N LYS A 202 -14.27 -12.06 32.61
CA LYS A 202 -15.70 -12.00 32.28
C LYS A 202 -16.03 -10.86 31.33
N SER A 203 -15.56 -9.65 31.64
CA SER A 203 -15.78 -8.49 30.77
C SER A 203 -14.82 -7.34 31.09
N ALA A 204 -14.60 -6.49 30.08
CA ALA A 204 -13.95 -5.18 30.15
C ALA A 204 -14.92 -4.11 29.64
N GLU A 205 -15.09 -3.04 30.38
CA GLU A 205 -15.94 -1.89 30.00
C GLU A 205 -15.14 -0.59 30.09
N ALA A 206 -15.05 0.10 28.95
CA ALA A 206 -14.47 1.43 28.88
C ALA A 206 -15.43 2.44 29.51
N MET A 207 -14.97 3.14 30.56
CA MET A 207 -15.72 4.18 31.24
C MET A 207 -15.19 5.55 30.82
N LEU A 208 -16.09 6.34 30.24
CA LEU A 208 -15.80 7.71 29.83
C LEU A 208 -16.19 8.67 30.96
N PRO A 209 -15.38 9.70 31.27
CA PRO A 209 -15.71 10.67 32.31
C PRO A 209 -17.03 11.35 31.95
N GLN A 210 -18.03 11.19 32.81
CA GLN A 210 -19.28 11.93 32.68
C GLN A 210 -19.05 13.30 33.32
N ASN A 211 -19.24 14.38 32.55
CA ASN A 211 -19.16 15.76 33.03
C ASN A 211 -20.31 16.07 34.00
N ASN A 212 -20.32 15.44 35.17
CA ASN A 212 -21.19 15.79 36.28
C ASN A 212 -20.39 16.62 37.28
N ARG A 213 -20.68 17.93 37.27
CA ARG A 213 -20.18 18.93 38.21
C ARG A 213 -20.64 18.57 39.64
N GLY A 214 -19.96 17.65 40.32
CA GLY A 214 -20.30 17.31 41.71
C GLY A 214 -19.69 16.05 42.30
N SER A 215 -18.96 15.23 41.56
CA SER A 215 -18.34 14.01 42.07
C SER A 215 -16.86 14.00 41.71
N GLY A 216 -15.98 13.89 42.71
CA GLY A 216 -14.52 13.94 42.58
C GLY A 216 -13.89 12.72 41.92
N PHE A 217 -14.47 12.21 40.84
CA PHE A 217 -13.89 11.13 40.05
C PHE A 217 -13.17 11.65 38.79
N SER A 218 -12.09 10.95 38.46
CA SER A 218 -11.08 11.21 37.43
C SER A 218 -11.58 11.96 36.18
N THR A 219 -10.85 13.01 35.79
CA THR A 219 -10.98 13.71 34.50
C THR A 219 -10.50 12.89 33.31
N SER A 220 -9.91 11.71 33.54
CA SER A 220 -9.35 10.82 32.51
C SER A 220 -10.19 9.54 32.36
N PRO A 221 -10.41 9.05 31.12
CA PRO A 221 -11.03 7.75 30.86
C PRO A 221 -10.35 6.62 31.64
N TYR A 222 -11.14 5.63 32.07
CA TYR A 222 -10.64 4.47 32.81
C TYR A 222 -11.34 3.19 32.34
N LEU A 223 -10.73 2.05 32.63
CA LEU A 223 -11.23 0.75 32.22
C LEU A 223 -11.67 -0.05 33.44
N ASN A 224 -12.91 -0.56 33.41
CA ASN A 224 -13.44 -1.47 34.43
C ASN A 224 -13.30 -2.90 33.94
N ILE A 225 -12.69 -3.78 34.73
CA ILE A 225 -12.55 -5.21 34.42
C ILE A 225 -13.26 -6.06 35.46
N VAL A 226 -13.88 -7.15 35.00
CA VAL A 226 -14.63 -8.09 35.83
C VAL A 226 -14.10 -9.49 35.57
N PHE A 227 -13.76 -10.19 36.65
CA PHE A 227 -13.40 -11.60 36.67
C PHE A 227 -14.59 -12.46 37.11
N ASN A 228 -14.52 -13.76 36.84
CA ASN A 228 -15.43 -14.75 37.44
C ASN A 228 -15.06 -15.04 38.90
N ASP A 229 -15.86 -15.84 39.61
CA ASP A 229 -15.70 -16.04 41.05
C ASP A 229 -14.36 -16.69 41.43
N GLU A 230 -13.83 -17.60 40.60
CA GLU A 230 -12.52 -18.22 40.80
C GLU A 230 -11.39 -17.22 40.53
N GLY A 231 -11.50 -16.49 39.42
CA GLY A 231 -10.57 -15.44 39.01
C GLY A 231 -10.47 -14.32 40.03
N GLY A 232 -11.59 -13.91 40.60
CA GLY A 232 -11.64 -12.86 41.62
C GLY A 232 -10.87 -13.23 42.88
N LYS A 233 -10.89 -14.50 43.31
CA LYS A 233 -10.11 -14.98 44.46
C LYS A 233 -8.61 -15.02 44.16
N LEU A 234 -8.25 -15.55 42.98
CA LEU A 234 -6.85 -15.59 42.54
C LEU A 234 -6.28 -14.17 42.39
N PHE A 235 -7.05 -13.26 41.80
CA PHE A 235 -6.69 -11.86 41.65
C PHE A 235 -6.55 -11.14 43.00
N GLU A 236 -7.42 -11.44 43.96
CA GLU A 236 -7.31 -10.90 45.32
C GLU A 236 -6.02 -11.40 46.01
N GLU A 237 -5.68 -12.68 45.87
CA GLU A 237 -4.44 -13.25 46.43
C GLU A 237 -3.19 -12.60 45.83
N ILE A 238 -3.14 -12.46 44.49
CA ILE A 238 -2.05 -11.80 43.76
C ILE A 238 -1.93 -10.34 44.21
N THR A 239 -3.02 -9.57 44.16
CA THR A 239 -2.98 -8.13 44.49
C THR A 239 -2.64 -7.88 45.95
N LYS A 240 -3.01 -8.78 46.87
CA LYS A 240 -2.67 -8.69 48.29
C LYS A 240 -1.20 -8.97 48.57
N ALA A 241 -0.59 -9.92 47.85
CA ALA A 241 0.82 -10.27 48.02
C ALA A 241 1.77 -9.23 47.37
N HIS A 242 1.32 -8.57 46.30
CA HIS A 242 2.17 -7.77 45.41
C HIS A 242 1.76 -6.29 45.31
N VAL A 243 1.31 -5.71 46.43
CA VAL A 243 0.97 -4.27 46.48
C VAL A 243 2.22 -3.43 46.17
N GLY A 244 2.09 -2.52 45.20
CA GLY A 244 3.17 -1.65 44.73
C GLY A 244 3.95 -2.19 43.53
N GLU A 245 3.69 -3.43 43.11
CA GLU A 245 4.30 -4.01 41.90
C GLU A 245 3.44 -3.71 40.66
N GLN A 246 4.02 -3.92 39.47
CA GLN A 246 3.29 -3.76 38.20
C GLN A 246 2.71 -5.11 37.78
N LEU A 247 1.45 -5.09 37.30
CA LEU A 247 0.79 -6.24 36.72
C LEU A 247 0.65 -6.01 35.22
N GLY A 248 1.49 -6.67 34.43
CA GLY A 248 1.43 -6.64 32.98
C GLY A 248 0.26 -7.46 32.45
N ILE A 249 -0.46 -6.90 31.48
CA ILE A 249 -1.57 -7.52 30.78
C ILE A 249 -1.07 -7.88 29.38
N PHE A 250 -1.05 -9.16 29.07
CA PHE A 250 -0.52 -9.70 27.83
C PHE A 250 -1.62 -10.34 27.00
N LEU A 251 -1.59 -10.12 25.69
CA LEU A 251 -2.45 -10.83 24.74
C LEU A 251 -1.56 -11.46 23.66
N ASP A 252 -1.58 -12.78 23.59
CA ASP A 252 -0.70 -13.57 22.71
C ASP A 252 0.79 -13.17 22.85
N GLY A 253 1.25 -12.94 24.09
CA GLY A 253 2.66 -12.63 24.42
C GLY A 253 3.07 -11.15 24.28
N GLN A 254 2.22 -10.28 23.74
CA GLN A 254 2.50 -8.83 23.65
C GLN A 254 1.92 -8.07 24.85
N LEU A 255 2.72 -7.19 25.46
CA LEU A 255 2.27 -6.33 26.55
C LEU A 255 1.29 -5.25 26.06
N LEU A 256 0.05 -5.29 26.55
CA LEU A 256 -0.98 -4.29 26.26
C LEU A 256 -0.92 -3.11 27.24
N SER A 257 -0.74 -3.40 28.53
CA SER A 257 -0.73 -2.41 29.60
C SER A 257 -0.04 -2.97 30.83
N SER A 258 0.63 -2.13 31.62
CA SER A 258 1.34 -2.52 32.85
C SER A 258 0.94 -1.64 34.05
N PRO A 259 -0.33 -1.67 34.49
CA PRO A 259 -0.78 -0.91 35.65
C PRO A 259 -0.07 -1.31 36.93
N ARG A 260 0.05 -0.37 37.86
CA ARG A 260 0.58 -0.61 39.21
C ARG A 260 -0.54 -1.04 40.15
N ILE A 261 -0.29 -2.08 40.95
CA ILE A 261 -1.18 -2.53 42.00
C ILE A 261 -1.07 -1.53 43.16
N ASN A 262 -2.15 -0.79 43.45
CA ASN A 262 -2.14 0.24 44.50
C ASN A 262 -2.62 -0.30 45.85
N GLU A 263 -3.56 -1.23 45.83
CA GLU A 263 -4.16 -1.85 47.01
C GLU A 263 -4.62 -3.28 46.67
N ALA A 264 -4.92 -4.07 47.71
CA ALA A 264 -5.51 -5.40 47.53
C ALA A 264 -6.94 -5.26 47.00
N ILE A 265 -7.26 -5.95 45.90
CA ILE A 265 -8.56 -5.82 45.24
C ILE A 265 -9.39 -7.09 45.48
N SER A 266 -10.36 -6.98 46.37
CA SER A 266 -11.32 -8.05 46.67
C SER A 266 -12.58 -7.97 45.82
N GLY A 267 -13.20 -9.11 45.50
CA GLY A 267 -14.52 -9.16 44.84
C GLY A 267 -14.49 -9.19 43.30
N GLY A 268 -13.32 -9.43 42.71
CA GLY A 268 -13.20 -9.74 41.27
C GLY A 268 -13.50 -8.59 40.31
N ARG A 269 -13.50 -7.34 40.78
CA ARG A 269 -13.63 -6.14 39.92
C ARG A 269 -12.43 -5.25 40.13
N ALA A 270 -11.78 -4.84 39.05
CA ALA A 270 -10.63 -3.95 39.10
C ALA A 270 -10.84 -2.74 38.19
N VAL A 271 -10.21 -1.63 38.54
CA VAL A 271 -10.20 -0.42 37.73
C VAL A 271 -8.77 -0.15 37.29
N ILE A 272 -8.57 -0.09 35.97
CA ILE A 272 -7.30 0.28 35.37
C ILE A 272 -7.39 1.76 35.00
N THR A 273 -6.52 2.56 35.61
CA THR A 273 -6.40 3.99 35.39
C THR A 273 -5.09 4.31 34.65
N GLY A 274 -5.10 5.42 33.90
CA GLY A 274 -3.96 5.90 33.14
C GLY A 274 -4.31 7.15 32.34
N ASP A 275 -3.35 7.69 31.62
CA ASP A 275 -3.54 8.83 30.71
C ASP A 275 -4.10 8.35 29.35
N PHE A 276 -5.20 7.59 29.39
CA PHE A 276 -5.81 7.05 28.18
C PHE A 276 -6.60 8.10 27.41
N THR A 277 -6.52 8.06 26.09
CA THR A 277 -7.50 8.69 25.21
C THR A 277 -8.81 7.89 25.16
N ARG A 278 -9.86 8.47 24.57
CA ARG A 278 -11.17 7.80 24.46
C ARG A 278 -11.11 6.58 23.54
N GLU A 279 -10.31 6.70 22.49
CA GLU A 279 -10.05 5.66 21.51
C GLU A 279 -9.22 4.54 22.14
N GLU A 280 -8.10 4.86 22.80
CA GLU A 280 -7.22 3.85 23.43
C GLU A 280 -7.91 3.01 24.50
N VAL A 281 -8.72 3.62 25.39
CA VAL A 281 -9.41 2.87 26.44
C VAL A 281 -10.45 1.92 25.86
N LYS A 282 -11.07 2.30 24.73
CA LYS A 282 -12.06 1.49 24.02
C LYS A 282 -11.37 0.32 23.32
N ASP A 283 -10.25 0.57 22.66
CA ASP A 283 -9.45 -0.46 21.98
C ASP A 283 -8.90 -1.47 23.00
N LEU A 284 -8.40 -1.00 24.14
CA LEU A 284 -7.95 -1.87 25.23
C LEU A 284 -9.09 -2.73 25.79
N ALA A 285 -10.27 -2.15 26.02
CA ALA A 285 -11.45 -2.91 26.47
C ALA A 285 -11.83 -4.02 25.48
N GLN A 286 -11.77 -3.72 24.18
CA GLN A 286 -12.09 -4.67 23.12
C GLN A 286 -11.06 -5.80 23.05
N ASN A 287 -9.77 -5.48 23.08
CA ASN A 287 -8.69 -6.47 23.08
C ASN A 287 -8.83 -7.45 24.27
N LEU A 288 -9.18 -6.93 25.45
CA LEU A 288 -9.42 -7.76 26.65
C LEU A 288 -10.66 -8.65 26.51
N ASN A 289 -11.77 -8.11 26.01
CA ASN A 289 -13.01 -8.89 25.79
C ASN A 289 -12.81 -10.00 24.75
N PHE A 290 -12.05 -9.73 23.68
CA PHE A 290 -11.76 -10.71 22.64
C PHE A 290 -10.83 -11.83 23.13
N GLY A 291 -9.91 -11.51 24.04
CA GLY A 291 -9.11 -12.49 24.80
C GLY A 291 -9.93 -13.48 25.63
N ALA A 292 -11.23 -13.21 25.84
CA ALA A 292 -12.17 -14.06 26.57
C ALA A 292 -13.28 -14.69 25.70
N LEU A 293 -13.52 -14.17 24.48
CA LEU A 293 -14.59 -14.63 23.58
C LEU A 293 -14.10 -14.64 22.11
N PRO A 294 -13.63 -15.78 21.57
CA PRO A 294 -13.30 -15.89 20.15
C PRO A 294 -14.59 -15.91 19.32
N VAL A 295 -14.68 -15.07 18.29
CA VAL A 295 -15.58 -15.34 17.17
C VAL A 295 -15.08 -16.62 16.50
N PRO A 296 -15.83 -17.73 16.49
CA PRO A 296 -15.36 -18.96 15.87
C PRO A 296 -15.15 -18.72 14.37
N ILE A 297 -13.99 -19.16 13.86
CA ILE A 297 -13.68 -19.09 12.43
C ILE A 297 -13.49 -20.49 11.86
N GLU A 298 -14.08 -20.73 10.69
CA GLU A 298 -13.91 -21.97 9.94
C GLU A 298 -13.19 -21.71 8.63
N LEU A 299 -12.22 -22.55 8.30
CA LEU A 299 -11.48 -22.44 7.06
C LEU A 299 -12.33 -22.94 5.88
N GLN A 300 -12.73 -22.04 5.00
CA GLN A 300 -13.53 -22.34 3.82
C GLN A 300 -12.67 -22.70 2.60
N SER A 301 -11.54 -22.02 2.42
CA SER A 301 -10.68 -22.21 1.25
C SER A 301 -9.21 -21.98 1.57
N THR A 302 -8.36 -22.75 0.90
CA THR A 302 -6.90 -22.55 0.91
C THR A 302 -6.38 -22.59 -0.52
N GLN A 303 -5.45 -21.70 -0.82
CA GLN A 303 -4.71 -21.71 -2.08
C GLN A 303 -3.25 -21.39 -1.80
N THR A 304 -2.34 -22.23 -2.29
CA THR A 304 -0.90 -22.00 -2.16
C THR A 304 -0.30 -21.73 -3.52
N VAL A 305 0.56 -20.72 -3.61
CA VAL A 305 1.35 -20.41 -4.80
C VAL A 305 2.83 -20.59 -4.45
N GLY A 306 3.55 -21.40 -5.20
CA GLY A 306 4.98 -21.57 -5.00
C GLY A 306 5.76 -20.33 -5.41
N ALA A 307 6.77 -19.94 -4.62
CA ALA A 307 7.62 -18.77 -4.91
C ALA A 307 8.31 -18.83 -6.29
N SER A 308 8.71 -20.04 -6.72
CA SER A 308 9.30 -20.25 -8.05
C SER A 308 8.32 -19.94 -9.19
N LEU A 309 7.05 -20.30 -9.02
CA LEU A 309 6.01 -20.03 -10.01
C LEU A 309 5.71 -18.53 -10.08
N GLY A 310 5.64 -17.85 -8.93
CA GLY A 310 5.43 -16.41 -8.87
C GLY A 310 6.56 -15.62 -9.53
N ALA A 311 7.82 -15.98 -9.24
CA ALA A 311 8.99 -15.37 -9.87
C ALA A 311 9.00 -15.57 -11.40
N GLU A 312 8.59 -16.75 -11.88
CA GLU A 312 8.47 -17.03 -13.31
C GLU A 312 7.37 -16.19 -13.97
N VAL A 313 6.21 -16.04 -13.31
CA VAL A 313 5.10 -15.20 -13.77
C VAL A 313 5.52 -13.74 -13.84
N LEU A 314 6.20 -13.22 -12.82
CA LEU A 314 6.76 -11.88 -12.82
C LEU A 314 7.74 -11.69 -14.00
N GLY A 315 8.69 -12.61 -14.17
CA GLY A 315 9.67 -12.54 -15.25
C GLY A 315 9.03 -12.55 -16.64
N LYS A 316 8.09 -13.47 -16.89
CA LYS A 316 7.34 -13.54 -18.17
C LYS A 316 6.46 -12.31 -18.39
N GLY A 317 5.84 -11.78 -17.34
CA GLY A 317 5.00 -10.59 -17.42
C GLY A 317 5.81 -9.33 -17.73
N VAL A 318 6.98 -9.15 -17.10
CA VAL A 318 7.91 -8.05 -17.42
C VAL A 318 8.41 -8.16 -18.86
N GLN A 319 8.78 -9.37 -19.32
CA GLN A 319 9.17 -9.59 -20.72
C GLN A 319 8.03 -9.26 -21.70
N ALA A 320 6.80 -9.71 -21.42
CA ALA A 320 5.63 -9.38 -22.22
C ALA A 320 5.37 -7.87 -22.28
N GLY A 321 5.50 -7.18 -21.14
CA GLY A 321 5.39 -5.72 -21.07
C GLY A 321 6.46 -5.02 -21.91
N MET A 322 7.71 -5.49 -21.87
CA MET A 322 8.81 -4.94 -22.67
C MET A 322 8.59 -5.13 -24.18
N TYR A 323 8.15 -6.32 -24.60
CA TYR A 323 7.81 -6.57 -26.01
C TYR A 323 6.61 -5.73 -26.47
N GLY A 324 5.57 -5.63 -25.64
CA GLY A 324 4.40 -4.80 -25.90
C GLY A 324 4.78 -3.32 -26.03
N PHE A 325 5.59 -2.80 -25.12
CA PHE A 325 6.14 -1.45 -25.18
C PHE A 325 6.94 -1.19 -26.44
N ALA A 326 7.88 -2.09 -26.78
CA ALA A 326 8.70 -1.95 -27.98
C ALA A 326 7.84 -1.94 -29.25
N LEU A 327 6.84 -2.82 -29.35
CA LEU A 327 5.94 -2.90 -30.50
C LEU A 327 5.13 -1.60 -30.65
N VAL A 328 4.54 -1.12 -29.56
CA VAL A 328 3.78 0.14 -29.54
C VAL A 328 4.65 1.33 -29.91
N LEU A 329 5.88 1.40 -29.40
CA LEU A 329 6.85 2.45 -29.71
C LEU A 329 7.26 2.42 -31.18
N VAL A 330 7.56 1.24 -31.72
CA VAL A 330 7.87 1.06 -33.15
C VAL A 330 6.69 1.48 -34.02
N PHE A 331 5.47 1.03 -33.69
CA PHE A 331 4.26 1.43 -34.41
C PHE A 331 4.08 2.95 -34.40
N MET A 332 4.25 3.59 -33.24
CA MET A 332 4.12 5.03 -33.09
C MET A 332 5.14 5.78 -33.94
N ILE A 333 6.41 5.39 -33.91
CA ILE A 333 7.47 6.03 -34.71
C ILE A 333 7.26 5.79 -36.21
N LEU A 334 6.88 4.59 -36.64
CA LEU A 334 6.69 4.29 -38.06
C LEU A 334 5.48 5.03 -38.65
N TRP A 335 4.35 5.07 -37.92
CA TRP A 335 3.12 5.67 -38.42
C TRP A 335 3.08 7.19 -38.24
N TYR A 336 3.57 7.70 -37.10
CA TYR A 336 3.47 9.11 -36.72
C TYR A 336 4.81 9.85 -36.72
N ARG A 337 5.94 9.20 -37.05
CA ARG A 337 7.27 9.83 -37.21
C ARG A 337 7.67 10.69 -36.01
N LEU A 338 7.81 12.01 -36.20
CA LEU A 338 8.28 12.93 -35.16
C LEU A 338 7.27 13.07 -34.01
N PRO A 339 5.97 13.32 -34.25
CA PRO A 339 4.94 13.17 -33.21
C PRO A 339 4.97 11.80 -32.52
N GLY A 340 5.22 10.73 -33.27
CA GLY A 340 5.39 9.38 -32.74
C GLY A 340 6.55 9.24 -31.75
N LEU A 341 7.70 9.85 -32.07
CA LEU A 341 8.86 9.88 -31.18
C LEU A 341 8.57 10.67 -29.89
N VAL A 342 7.85 11.80 -30.01
CA VAL A 342 7.42 12.59 -28.84
C VAL A 342 6.44 11.78 -27.97
N ALA A 343 5.49 11.05 -28.57
CA ALA A 343 4.64 10.12 -27.83
C ALA A 343 5.42 8.99 -27.17
N GLY A 344 6.49 8.48 -27.81
CA GLY A 344 7.38 7.48 -27.22
C GLY A 344 8.07 8.01 -25.95
N LEU A 345 8.58 9.24 -25.97
CA LEU A 345 9.14 9.89 -24.78
C LEU A 345 8.09 10.09 -23.68
N ALA A 346 6.88 10.50 -24.06
CA ALA A 346 5.76 10.62 -23.13
C ALA A 346 5.36 9.25 -22.53
N LEU A 347 5.43 8.17 -23.32
CA LEU A 347 5.15 6.81 -22.85
C LEU A 347 6.21 6.32 -21.84
N VAL A 348 7.49 6.62 -22.08
CA VAL A 348 8.57 6.35 -21.11
C VAL A 348 8.34 7.11 -19.81
N SER A 349 7.94 8.38 -19.91
CA SER A 349 7.61 9.19 -18.74
C SER A 349 6.39 8.65 -17.98
N TYR A 350 5.39 8.14 -18.69
CA TYR A 350 4.22 7.48 -18.10
C TYR A 350 4.63 6.25 -17.29
N ILE A 351 5.45 5.36 -17.87
CA ILE A 351 5.97 4.17 -17.18
C ILE A 351 6.74 4.59 -15.92
N THR A 352 7.61 5.58 -16.05
CA THR A 352 8.43 6.09 -14.93
C THR A 352 7.57 6.62 -13.79
N VAL A 353 6.59 7.46 -14.10
CA VAL A 353 5.68 8.04 -13.10
C VAL A 353 4.82 6.95 -12.46
N MET A 354 4.35 5.97 -13.24
CA MET A 354 3.59 4.84 -12.72
C MET A 354 4.41 3.99 -11.75
N LEU A 355 5.65 3.65 -12.10
CA LEU A 355 6.55 2.91 -11.22
C LEU A 355 6.90 3.69 -9.95
N ALA A 356 7.11 5.00 -10.06
CA ALA A 356 7.33 5.87 -8.90
C ALA A 356 6.12 5.86 -7.96
N PHE A 357 4.91 5.85 -8.54
CA PHE A 357 3.68 5.79 -7.76
C PHE A 357 3.54 4.48 -6.98
N PHE A 358 3.89 3.34 -7.58
CA PHE A 358 3.88 2.04 -6.89
C PHE A 358 4.84 1.97 -5.70
N GLN A 359 5.90 2.78 -5.69
CA GLN A 359 6.81 2.89 -4.55
C GLN A 359 6.30 3.87 -3.48
N LEU A 360 5.67 4.96 -3.90
CA LEU A 360 5.17 6.00 -2.99
C LEU A 360 3.88 5.60 -2.27
N VAL A 361 2.99 4.88 -2.96
CA VAL A 361 1.74 4.40 -2.39
C VAL A 361 1.88 2.89 -2.16
N PRO A 362 1.54 2.36 -0.97
CA PRO A 362 1.72 0.95 -0.62
C PRO A 362 0.70 0.06 -1.35
N VAL A 363 0.77 0.03 -2.69
CA VAL A 363 -0.05 -0.81 -3.56
C VAL A 363 0.67 -2.13 -3.77
N THR A 364 -0.02 -3.23 -3.57
CA THR A 364 0.50 -4.57 -3.85
C THR A 364 0.39 -4.88 -5.35
N LEU A 365 1.52 -5.20 -5.96
CA LEU A 365 1.61 -5.57 -7.37
C LEU A 365 1.35 -7.06 -7.51
N THR A 366 0.17 -7.42 -8.02
CA THR A 366 -0.20 -8.81 -8.35
C THR A 366 0.04 -9.12 -9.82
N ALA A 367 -0.04 -10.39 -10.24
CA ALA A 367 -0.01 -10.78 -11.65
C ALA A 367 -1.18 -10.17 -12.42
N ALA A 368 -2.36 -10.11 -11.80
CA ALA A 368 -3.52 -9.39 -12.35
C ALA A 368 -3.24 -7.88 -12.44
N GLY A 369 -2.62 -7.28 -11.42
CA GLY A 369 -2.14 -5.90 -11.45
C GLY A 369 -1.18 -5.63 -12.60
N LEU A 370 -0.23 -6.53 -12.84
CA LEU A 370 0.71 -6.47 -13.96
C LEU A 370 0.00 -6.52 -15.31
N ALA A 371 -1.02 -7.38 -15.46
CA ALA A 371 -1.86 -7.39 -16.66
C ALA A 371 -2.61 -6.07 -16.86
N GLY A 372 -3.14 -5.48 -15.78
CA GLY A 372 -3.76 -4.16 -15.78
C GLY A 372 -2.78 -3.06 -16.20
N PHE A 373 -1.53 -3.14 -15.73
CA PHE A 373 -0.46 -2.23 -16.13
C PHE A 373 -0.13 -2.35 -17.62
N ILE A 374 0.04 -3.57 -18.13
CA ILE A 374 0.31 -3.81 -19.57
C ILE A 374 -0.86 -3.31 -20.43
N LEU A 375 -2.11 -3.55 -20.02
CA LEU A 375 -3.29 -3.03 -20.73
C LEU A 375 -3.30 -1.50 -20.74
N SER A 376 -3.02 -0.88 -19.59
CA SER A 376 -2.96 0.58 -19.46
C SER A 376 -1.88 1.21 -20.35
N LEU A 377 -0.76 0.52 -20.58
CA LEU A 377 0.30 0.97 -21.47
C LEU A 377 -0.18 1.07 -22.93
N GLY A 378 -1.00 0.13 -23.40
CA GLY A 378 -1.62 0.22 -24.72
C GLY A 378 -2.62 1.37 -24.83
N MET A 379 -3.48 1.53 -23.82
CA MET A 379 -4.46 2.62 -23.79
C MET A 379 -3.81 4.00 -23.62
N ALA A 380 -2.66 4.10 -22.96
CA ALA A 380 -1.98 5.38 -22.73
C ALA A 380 -1.55 6.08 -24.03
N VAL A 381 -1.48 5.32 -25.11
CA VAL A 381 -1.10 5.79 -26.43
C VAL A 381 -2.32 6.24 -27.25
N ASP A 382 -3.53 5.83 -26.89
CA ASP A 382 -4.77 6.15 -27.61
C ASP A 382 -5.08 7.66 -27.61
N ALA A 383 -4.88 8.32 -26.46
CA ALA A 383 -5.02 9.78 -26.37
C ALA A 383 -4.04 10.50 -27.33
N ASN A 384 -2.82 9.99 -27.47
CA ASN A 384 -1.83 10.55 -28.40
C ASN A 384 -2.27 10.33 -29.86
N VAL A 385 -2.82 9.15 -30.21
CA VAL A 385 -3.38 8.88 -31.54
C VAL A 385 -4.46 9.89 -31.91
N LEU A 386 -5.45 10.09 -31.03
CA LEU A 386 -6.56 11.02 -31.27
C LEU A 386 -6.07 12.46 -31.49
N VAL A 387 -5.14 12.94 -30.65
CA VAL A 387 -4.54 14.26 -30.82
C VAL A 387 -3.80 14.36 -32.15
N PHE A 388 -3.03 13.33 -32.52
CA PHE A 388 -2.20 13.37 -33.71
C PHE A 388 -3.02 13.31 -34.99
N GLU A 389 -4.13 12.58 -35.03
CA GLU A 389 -5.04 12.61 -36.18
C GLU A 389 -5.69 13.99 -36.34
N ARG A 390 -6.17 14.61 -35.26
CA ARG A 390 -6.73 15.97 -35.31
C ARG A 390 -5.68 17.01 -35.69
N MET A 391 -4.47 16.90 -35.14
CA MET A 391 -3.34 17.76 -35.50
C MET A 391 -2.97 17.60 -36.98
N LYS A 392 -2.94 16.37 -37.51
CA LYS A 392 -2.66 16.10 -38.92
C LYS A 392 -3.74 16.67 -39.84
N GLU A 393 -5.01 16.58 -39.45
CA GLU A 393 -6.14 17.18 -40.15
C GLU A 393 -5.93 18.69 -40.31
N GLU A 394 -5.62 19.41 -39.22
CA GLU A 394 -5.38 20.85 -39.25
C GLU A 394 -4.10 21.24 -40.01
N PHE A 395 -3.01 20.49 -39.84
CA PHE A 395 -1.77 20.72 -40.57
C PHE A 395 -1.96 20.53 -42.09
N ARG A 396 -2.81 19.60 -42.50
CA ARG A 396 -3.19 19.40 -43.91
C ARG A 396 -4.00 20.57 -44.46
N ASN A 397 -4.81 21.22 -43.62
CA ASN A 397 -5.61 22.40 -43.95
C ASN A 397 -4.80 23.71 -43.98
N GLY A 398 -3.49 23.64 -43.74
CA GLY A 398 -2.57 24.78 -43.88
C GLY A 398 -2.21 25.49 -42.57
N ALA A 399 -2.68 24.99 -41.42
CA ALA A 399 -2.27 25.49 -40.12
C ALA A 399 -0.76 25.27 -39.88
N SER A 400 -0.14 26.17 -39.13
CA SER A 400 1.25 25.97 -38.66
C SER A 400 1.32 24.79 -37.69
N SER A 401 2.48 24.13 -37.57
CA SER A 401 2.65 22.97 -36.67
C SER A 401 2.17 23.27 -35.25
N ARG A 402 2.47 24.47 -34.74
CA ARG A 402 2.08 24.86 -33.38
C ARG A 402 0.59 25.14 -33.24
N GLU A 403 -0.01 25.78 -34.23
CA GLU A 403 -1.45 26.03 -34.27
C GLU A 403 -2.23 24.72 -34.40
N ALA A 404 -1.78 23.84 -35.31
CA ALA A 404 -2.33 22.50 -35.49
C ALA A 404 -2.26 21.69 -34.19
N SER A 405 -1.15 21.74 -33.44
CA SER A 405 -1.07 21.08 -32.12
C SER A 405 -2.10 21.67 -31.16
N LYS A 406 -2.17 23.00 -31.00
CA LYS A 406 -3.11 23.66 -30.07
C LYS A 406 -4.56 23.30 -30.38
N VAL A 407 -4.96 23.38 -31.65
CA VAL A 407 -6.31 23.05 -32.10
C VAL A 407 -6.57 21.55 -31.96
N GLY A 408 -5.60 20.70 -32.32
CA GLY A 408 -5.67 19.25 -32.18
C GLY A 408 -5.97 18.81 -30.74
N PHE A 409 -5.24 19.33 -29.75
CA PHE A 409 -5.50 19.07 -28.34
C PHE A 409 -6.89 19.55 -27.89
N SER A 410 -7.32 20.74 -28.33
CA SER A 410 -8.63 21.28 -27.98
C SER A 410 -9.78 20.46 -28.55
N ARG A 411 -9.65 19.97 -29.80
CA ARG A 411 -10.67 19.16 -30.49
C ARG A 411 -10.71 17.72 -29.96
N ALA A 412 -9.57 17.16 -29.57
CA ALA A 412 -9.50 15.79 -29.05
C ALA A 412 -9.92 15.68 -27.57
N TRP A 413 -9.97 16.80 -26.83
CA TRP A 413 -10.24 16.82 -25.39
C TRP A 413 -11.51 16.08 -24.96
N SER A 414 -12.64 16.31 -25.64
CA SER A 414 -13.91 15.66 -25.26
C SER A 414 -13.81 14.14 -25.42
N ALA A 415 -13.32 13.66 -26.55
CA ALA A 415 -13.17 12.22 -26.82
C ALA A 415 -12.21 11.55 -25.83
N ILE A 416 -11.07 12.19 -25.51
CA ILE A 416 -10.10 11.67 -24.54
C ILE A 416 -10.72 11.61 -23.14
N ARG A 417 -11.36 12.69 -22.72
CA ARG A 417 -12.02 12.76 -21.41
C ARG A 417 -13.10 11.70 -21.30
N ASP A 418 -13.99 11.62 -22.28
CA ASP A 418 -15.14 10.71 -22.23
C ASP A 418 -14.69 9.24 -22.22
N GLY A 419 -13.70 8.88 -23.05
CA GLY A 419 -13.12 7.54 -23.06
C GLY A 419 -12.46 7.15 -21.72
N ASN A 420 -11.63 8.03 -21.16
CA ASN A 420 -10.97 7.75 -19.89
C ASN A 420 -11.93 7.76 -18.69
N ILE A 421 -12.98 8.58 -18.70
CA ILE A 421 -14.03 8.54 -17.68
C ILE A 421 -14.76 7.19 -17.73
N THR A 422 -15.07 6.67 -18.91
CA THR A 422 -15.67 5.33 -19.04
C THR A 422 -14.73 4.26 -18.49
N SER A 423 -13.44 4.29 -18.84
CA SER A 423 -12.46 3.34 -18.29
C SER A 423 -12.33 3.46 -16.77
N LEU A 424 -12.32 4.68 -16.23
CA LEU A 424 -12.25 4.91 -14.78
C LEU A 424 -13.51 4.39 -14.07
N LEU A 425 -14.69 4.56 -14.66
CA LEU A 425 -15.93 4.01 -14.14
C LEU A 425 -15.90 2.47 -14.13
N SER A 426 -15.39 1.84 -15.19
CA SER A 426 -15.16 0.39 -15.21
C SER A 426 -14.18 -0.04 -14.10
N ALA A 427 -13.09 0.70 -13.90
CA ALA A 427 -12.13 0.44 -12.83
C ALA A 427 -12.79 0.51 -11.44
N ILE A 428 -13.60 1.53 -11.18
CA ILE A 428 -14.32 1.70 -9.90
C ILE A 428 -15.28 0.54 -9.65
N ILE A 429 -16.06 0.14 -10.67
CA ILE A 429 -16.98 -1.00 -10.55
C ILE A 429 -16.19 -2.29 -10.26
N LEU A 430 -15.11 -2.54 -11.00
CA LEU A 430 -14.28 -3.73 -10.76
C LEU A 430 -13.62 -3.70 -9.37
N PHE A 431 -13.26 -2.53 -8.84
CA PHE A 431 -12.69 -2.40 -7.50
C PHE A 431 -13.72 -2.67 -6.39
N TRP A 432 -14.96 -2.20 -6.55
CA TRP A 432 -16.00 -2.37 -5.53
C TRP A 432 -16.64 -3.76 -5.55
N PHE A 433 -16.80 -4.36 -6.73
CA PHE A 433 -17.50 -5.62 -6.92
C PHE A 433 -16.59 -6.81 -7.23
N GLY A 434 -15.30 -6.58 -7.50
CA GLY A 434 -14.34 -7.63 -7.82
C GLY A 434 -13.85 -8.38 -6.58
N SER A 435 -13.35 -9.60 -6.79
CA SER A 435 -12.59 -10.34 -5.78
C SER A 435 -11.23 -9.69 -5.50
N SER A 436 -10.51 -10.13 -4.47
CA SER A 436 -9.16 -9.65 -4.11
C SER A 436 -8.21 -9.54 -5.33
N MET A 437 -8.16 -10.57 -6.18
CA MET A 437 -7.35 -10.57 -7.41
C MET A 437 -7.80 -9.49 -8.42
N VAL A 438 -9.11 -9.28 -8.58
CA VAL A 438 -9.67 -8.30 -9.52
C VAL A 438 -9.51 -6.88 -9.00
N LYS A 439 -9.57 -6.66 -7.68
CA LYS A 439 -9.31 -5.38 -7.04
C LYS A 439 -7.90 -4.87 -7.37
N GLY A 440 -6.90 -5.75 -7.33
CA GLY A 440 -5.52 -5.42 -7.72
C GLY A 440 -5.40 -4.98 -9.19
N PHE A 441 -6.03 -5.72 -10.11
CA PHE A 441 -6.12 -5.32 -11.52
C PHE A 441 -6.80 -3.95 -11.68
N ALA A 442 -7.96 -3.77 -11.03
CA ALA A 442 -8.79 -2.59 -11.18
C ALA A 442 -8.09 -1.32 -10.69
N LEU A 443 -7.39 -1.40 -9.56
CA LEU A 443 -6.64 -0.29 -8.98
C LEU A 443 -5.50 0.13 -9.91
N VAL A 444 -4.68 -0.81 -10.38
CA VAL A 444 -3.57 -0.52 -11.28
C VAL A 444 -4.07 0.01 -12.63
N PHE A 445 -5.13 -0.58 -13.17
CA PHE A 445 -5.77 -0.13 -14.40
C PHE A 445 -6.33 1.29 -14.27
N GLY A 446 -7.11 1.58 -13.23
CA GLY A 446 -7.70 2.91 -13.01
C GLY A 446 -6.64 3.99 -12.79
N MET A 447 -5.59 3.69 -12.04
CA MET A 447 -4.45 4.58 -11.87
C MET A 447 -3.71 4.81 -13.19
N GLY A 448 -3.52 3.75 -13.99
CA GLY A 448 -2.90 3.84 -15.31
C GLY A 448 -3.70 4.76 -16.24
N VAL A 449 -5.03 4.67 -16.23
CA VAL A 449 -5.93 5.58 -16.96
C VAL A 449 -5.66 7.04 -16.57
N VAL A 450 -5.63 7.36 -15.27
CA VAL A 450 -5.38 8.72 -14.77
C VAL A 450 -3.99 9.23 -15.17
N MET A 451 -2.95 8.41 -14.95
CA MET A 451 -1.57 8.77 -15.29
C MET A 451 -1.37 8.92 -16.79
N SER A 452 -2.12 8.15 -17.59
CA SER A 452 -2.05 8.24 -19.04
C SER A 452 -2.64 9.54 -19.59
N MET A 453 -3.76 10.00 -19.00
CA MET A 453 -4.30 11.33 -19.30
C MET A 453 -3.28 12.42 -18.97
N PHE A 454 -2.67 12.36 -17.79
CA PHE A 454 -1.63 13.31 -17.40
C PHE A 454 -0.48 13.34 -18.41
N SER A 455 0.03 12.17 -18.80
CA SER A 455 1.10 12.07 -19.79
C SER A 455 0.70 12.68 -21.15
N ALA A 456 -0.46 12.32 -21.71
CA ALA A 456 -0.89 12.83 -23.00
C ALA A 456 -1.16 14.35 -22.99
N LEU A 457 -1.80 14.87 -21.95
CA LEU A 457 -2.29 16.25 -21.92
C LEU A 457 -1.25 17.27 -21.50
N ILE A 458 -0.30 16.86 -20.66
CA ILE A 458 0.74 17.74 -20.11
C ILE A 458 2.07 17.43 -20.77
N ILE A 459 2.52 16.18 -20.76
CA ILE A 459 3.87 15.82 -21.22
C ILE A 459 3.95 15.89 -22.74
N THR A 460 3.12 15.12 -23.47
CA THR A 460 3.09 15.15 -24.94
C THR A 460 2.83 16.57 -25.46
N ARG A 461 1.88 17.29 -24.84
CA ARG A 461 1.54 18.66 -25.21
C ARG A 461 2.71 19.63 -25.05
N THR A 462 3.44 19.54 -23.93
CA THR A 462 4.57 20.41 -23.65
C THR A 462 5.71 20.16 -24.64
N PHE A 463 6.02 18.89 -24.92
CA PHE A 463 7.05 18.55 -25.88
C PHE A 463 6.69 18.89 -27.33
N LEU A 464 5.42 18.68 -27.75
CA LEU A 464 4.99 19.06 -29.10
C LEU A 464 5.02 20.57 -29.33
N ILE A 465 4.58 21.38 -28.36
CA ILE A 465 4.56 22.84 -28.50
C ILE A 465 5.98 23.45 -28.49
N LEU A 466 6.95 22.74 -27.92
CA LEU A 466 8.37 23.11 -27.92
C LEU A 466 9.00 22.98 -29.31
N LEU A 467 8.48 22.09 -30.17
CA LEU A 467 9.03 21.88 -31.51
C LEU A 467 8.99 23.18 -32.35
N PRO A 468 9.93 23.32 -33.33
CA PRO A 468 9.96 24.46 -34.23
C PRO A 468 8.63 24.67 -34.93
N ASP A 469 8.22 25.93 -35.07
CA ASP A 469 6.98 26.26 -35.78
C ASP A 469 7.24 26.21 -37.28
N ILE A 470 6.57 25.30 -37.97
CA ILE A 470 6.81 25.02 -39.38
C ILE A 470 5.48 25.00 -40.09
N LYS A 471 5.41 25.57 -41.29
CA LYS A 471 4.27 25.46 -42.18
C LYS A 471 4.53 24.38 -43.22
N LYS A 472 3.46 23.74 -43.70
CA LYS A 472 3.53 22.75 -44.79
C LYS A 472 4.18 23.33 -46.06
N ALA A 473 4.02 24.63 -46.30
CA ALA A 473 4.60 25.34 -47.43
C ALA A 473 6.14 25.47 -47.37
N ASP A 474 6.77 25.27 -46.21
CA ASP A 474 8.19 25.51 -46.01
C ASP A 474 9.08 24.37 -46.57
N GLY A 475 8.48 23.25 -47.02
CA GLY A 475 9.15 22.19 -47.79
C GLY A 475 10.29 21.43 -47.07
N GLY A 476 10.58 21.73 -45.81
CA GLY A 476 11.70 21.15 -45.06
C GLY A 476 11.49 19.72 -44.56
N ILE A 477 12.58 19.07 -44.12
CA ILE A 477 12.59 17.72 -43.54
C ILE A 477 11.57 17.59 -42.40
N PHE A 478 11.46 18.62 -41.55
CA PHE A 478 10.48 18.63 -40.47
C PHE A 478 9.02 18.71 -40.94
N ALA A 479 8.73 19.36 -42.08
CA ALA A 479 7.38 19.35 -42.65
C ALA A 479 6.99 17.96 -43.19
N ILE A 480 7.97 17.20 -43.70
CA ILE A 480 7.79 15.79 -44.11
C ILE A 480 7.60 14.90 -42.88
N LEU A 481 8.35 15.14 -41.80
CA LEU A 481 8.25 14.39 -40.54
C LEU A 481 6.96 14.65 -39.77
N LEU A 482 6.33 15.83 -39.95
CA LEU A 482 5.01 16.17 -39.42
C LEU A 482 3.85 15.78 -40.37
N GLY A 483 4.17 15.45 -41.63
CA GLY A 483 3.23 15.03 -42.67
C GLY A 483 2.95 13.52 -42.70
N SER A 484 1.97 13.10 -43.51
CA SER A 484 1.45 11.73 -43.55
C SER A 484 2.23 10.76 -44.45
N GLY A 485 2.37 9.51 -43.99
CA GLY A 485 2.44 8.30 -44.83
C GLY A 485 3.80 7.96 -45.46
N LEU A 486 4.04 6.66 -45.66
CA LEU A 486 5.26 6.08 -46.27
C LEU A 486 5.36 6.25 -47.80
N GLY A 487 4.45 6.96 -48.49
CA GLY A 487 4.35 6.82 -49.95
C GLY A 487 3.81 7.98 -50.80
N GLN A 488 3.53 9.19 -50.29
CA GLN A 488 2.99 10.25 -51.18
C GLN A 488 4.04 11.11 -51.90
N ASN A 489 5.27 11.19 -51.38
CA ASN A 489 6.32 11.99 -52.02
C ASN A 489 7.14 11.21 -53.07
N LEU A 490 7.08 9.88 -53.07
CA LEU A 490 7.77 9.03 -54.06
C LEU A 490 6.99 8.86 -55.37
N LEU A 491 5.67 9.08 -55.36
CA LEU A 491 4.80 8.87 -56.54
C LEU A 491 4.39 10.17 -57.25
N LYS A 492 4.66 11.35 -56.69
CA LYS A 492 4.35 12.65 -57.33
C LYS A 492 5.51 13.29 -58.10
N GLY A 493 6.63 12.58 -58.23
CA GLY A 493 7.79 13.01 -59.01
C GLY A 493 7.82 12.43 -60.42
N LYS A 494 6.73 12.57 -61.20
CA LYS A 494 6.66 12.46 -62.68
C LYS A 494 5.19 12.42 -63.11
N THR A 495 4.55 13.56 -63.33
CA THR A 495 3.39 13.79 -64.23
C THR A 495 2.70 15.11 -63.84
N ASN A 496 3.31 16.22 -64.25
CA ASN A 496 2.60 17.47 -64.53
C ASN A 496 3.59 18.48 -65.14
N SER A 497 4.08 18.14 -66.32
CA SER A 497 4.37 19.11 -67.38
C SER A 497 3.93 18.44 -68.69
N ASP A 498 3.31 19.22 -69.57
CA ASP A 498 3.00 18.85 -70.97
C ASP A 498 1.66 18.14 -71.26
N ILE A 499 0.53 18.73 -70.85
CA ILE A 499 -0.72 18.63 -71.64
C ILE A 499 -1.45 19.99 -71.60
N ASN A 500 -0.83 21.01 -72.20
CA ASN A 500 -1.52 22.21 -72.71
C ASN A 500 -0.56 23.01 -73.61
N SER A 501 -0.24 22.44 -74.77
CA SER A 501 0.15 23.19 -75.97
C SER A 501 0.22 22.23 -77.16
N VAL A 502 -0.81 22.26 -78.00
CA VAL A 502 -0.85 22.22 -79.48
C VAL A 502 -2.30 21.96 -79.89
#